data_AF-A0A9D7ARL3-F1
#
_entry.id   AF-A0A9D7ARL3-F1
#
_cell.length_a   1.000
_cell.length_b   1.000
_cell.length_c   1.000
_cell.angle_alpha   90.00
_cell.angle_beta   90.00
_cell.angle_gamma   90.00
#
_symmetry.space_group_name_H-M   'P 1'
#
loop_
_entity.id
_entity.type
_entity.pdbx_description
1 polymer ?
#
loop_
_entity_poly.entity_id
_entity_poly.type
_entity_poly.pdbx_seq_one_letter_code
_entity_poly.pdbx_strand_id
1 'polypeptide(L)'
;MALMLAFEAWGGVPRDTERQPQSAVLERMGEAIRFNPQYPAFCAHYRFEPRPVALARGNGKGPRGTFDSLQRDNFFAARVFADVDDLNTQAKIWCEAAASDRPWPEGAQLTVGAAFDNERQA
;
A
#
# COMPACT_ATOMS: atom_id res chain seq x y z
N MET A 1 -6.94 -1.17 11.66
CA MET A 1 -5.92 -2.18 12.03
C MET A 1 -4.77 -2.21 11.03
N ALA A 2 -5.00 -2.48 9.75
CA ALA A 2 -3.93 -2.58 8.74
C ALA A 2 -2.99 -1.36 8.64
N LEU A 3 -3.51 -0.12 8.73
CA LEU A 3 -2.66 1.08 8.69
C LEU A 3 -1.70 1.18 9.89
N MET A 4 -2.12 0.74 11.08
CA MET A 4 -1.26 0.77 12.28
C MET A 4 -0.10 -0.23 12.13
N LEU A 5 -0.42 -1.46 11.72
CA LEU A 5 0.59 -2.49 11.45
C LEU A 5 1.59 -2.04 10.37
N ALA A 6 1.11 -1.32 9.35
CA ALA A 6 2.00 -0.73 8.35
C ALA A 6 2.91 0.33 8.98
N PHE A 7 2.38 1.27 9.77
CA PHE A 7 3.20 2.30 10.42
C PHE A 7 4.27 1.71 11.35
N GLU A 8 3.92 0.65 12.08
CA GLU A 8 4.86 -0.10 12.92
C GLU A 8 5.94 -0.80 12.07
N ALA A 9 5.54 -1.49 11.00
CA ALA A 9 6.48 -2.21 10.14
C ALA A 9 7.51 -1.28 9.46
N TRP A 10 7.10 -0.06 9.11
CA TRP A 10 7.95 0.93 8.46
C TRP A 10 8.57 1.94 9.43
N GLY A 11 8.26 1.87 10.73
CA GLY A 11 8.80 2.74 11.77
C GLY A 11 8.38 4.21 11.65
N GLY A 12 7.25 4.49 11.00
CA GLY A 12 6.83 5.86 10.73
C GLY A 12 5.42 6.01 10.17
N VAL A 13 4.90 7.24 10.25
CA VAL A 13 3.60 7.63 9.71
C VAL A 13 3.82 8.60 8.56
N PRO A 14 3.22 8.38 7.37
CA PRO A 14 3.32 9.30 6.25
C PRO A 14 2.58 10.62 6.57
N ARG A 15 2.97 11.73 5.93
CA ARG A 15 2.27 13.02 6.10
C ARG A 15 0.89 13.04 5.46
N ASP A 16 0.75 12.38 4.33
CA ASP A 16 -0.52 12.25 3.61
C ASP A 16 -0.67 10.86 3.01
N THR A 17 -1.92 10.46 2.75
CA THR A 17 -2.23 9.22 2.06
C THR A 17 -3.21 9.44 0.93
N GLU A 18 -2.81 8.99 -0.26
CA GLU A 18 -3.65 8.98 -1.45
C GLU A 18 -4.53 7.74 -1.53
N ARG A 19 -4.19 6.68 -0.78
CA ARG A 19 -4.91 5.41 -0.79
C ARG A 19 -5.62 5.19 0.54
N GLN A 20 -6.95 5.20 0.49
CA GLN A 20 -7.79 4.92 1.66
C GLN A 20 -8.24 3.44 1.66
N PRO A 21 -8.39 2.80 2.84
CA PRO A 21 -8.97 1.47 2.91
C PRO A 21 -10.45 1.51 2.51
N GLN A 22 -10.98 0.39 2.02
CA GLN A 22 -12.38 0.32 1.56
C GLN A 22 -13.39 0.74 2.65
N SER A 23 -13.08 0.49 3.92
CA SER A 23 -13.90 0.87 5.07
C SER A 23 -13.85 2.36 5.44
N ALA A 24 -12.92 3.13 4.87
CA ALA A 24 -12.78 4.56 5.17
C ALA A 24 -13.88 5.40 4.52
N VAL A 25 -14.37 5.00 3.34
CA VAL A 25 -15.35 5.76 2.57
C VAL A 25 -16.70 5.06 2.63
N LEU A 26 -17.73 5.75 3.13
CA LEU A 26 -19.10 5.25 3.14
C LEU A 26 -19.79 5.54 1.81
N GLU A 27 -19.68 6.77 1.32
CA GLU A 27 -20.29 7.22 0.07
C GLU A 27 -19.40 8.22 -0.66
N ARG A 28 -19.54 8.28 -1.98
CA ARG A 28 -18.88 9.25 -2.84
C ARG A 28 -19.84 9.76 -3.91
N MET A 29 -19.96 11.08 -4.04
CA MET A 29 -20.72 11.77 -5.08
C MET A 29 -19.81 12.79 -5.76
N GLY A 30 -19.28 12.45 -6.94
CA GLY A 30 -18.27 13.27 -7.61
C GLY A 30 -17.01 13.42 -6.76
N GLU A 31 -16.65 14.67 -6.43
CA GLU A 31 -15.53 15.01 -5.53
C GLU A 31 -15.92 14.98 -4.04
N ALA A 32 -17.22 14.98 -3.71
CA ALA A 32 -17.69 14.91 -2.34
C ALA A 32 -17.60 13.48 -1.79
N ILE A 33 -16.99 13.34 -0.61
CA ILE A 33 -16.79 12.04 0.04
C ILE A 33 -17.35 12.09 1.45
N ARG A 34 -18.20 11.11 1.77
CA ARG A 34 -18.65 10.84 3.13
C ARG A 34 -17.75 9.79 3.74
N PHE A 35 -16.81 10.22 4.59
CA PHE A 35 -15.96 9.29 5.33
C PHE A 35 -16.73 8.61 6.46
N ASN A 36 -16.29 7.41 6.81
CA ASN A 36 -16.61 6.82 8.11
C ASN A 36 -16.10 7.78 9.21
N PRO A 37 -16.94 8.22 10.16
CA PRO A 37 -16.53 9.18 11.20
C PRO A 37 -15.29 8.75 12.01
N GLN A 38 -15.04 7.45 12.14
CA GLN A 38 -13.85 6.93 12.83
C GLN A 38 -12.56 7.18 12.04
N TYR A 39 -12.64 7.32 10.72
CA TYR A 39 -11.47 7.46 9.86
C TYR A 39 -10.79 8.83 10.00
N PRO A 40 -11.50 9.99 9.93
CA PRO A 40 -10.88 11.28 10.24
C PRO A 40 -10.32 11.36 11.66
N ALA A 41 -10.98 10.76 12.66
CA ALA A 41 -10.47 10.70 14.03
C ALA A 41 -9.15 9.91 14.11
N PHE A 42 -9.07 8.78 13.40
CA PHE A 42 -7.84 8.00 13.24
C PHE A 42 -6.73 8.82 12.56
N CYS A 43 -7.05 9.51 11.47
CA CYS A 43 -6.11 10.37 10.75
C CYS A 43 -5.55 11.48 11.66
N ALA A 44 -6.42 12.13 12.45
CA ALA A 44 -6.02 13.17 13.41
C ALA A 44 -5.13 12.62 14.53
N HIS A 45 -5.41 11.42 15.03
CA HIS A 45 -4.59 10.76 16.06
C HIS A 45 -3.16 10.50 15.59
N TYR A 46 -3.02 9.96 14.37
CA TYR A 46 -1.71 9.64 13.76
C TYR A 46 -1.10 10.81 12.99
N ARG A 47 -1.78 11.96 12.87
CA ARG A 47 -1.34 13.19 12.22
C ARG A 47 -1.00 13.05 10.73
N PHE A 48 -1.83 12.33 9.99
CA PHE A 48 -1.72 12.26 8.52
C PHE A 48 -2.99 12.77 7.83
N GLU A 49 -2.85 13.34 6.65
CA GLU A 49 -3.95 13.86 5.86
C GLU A 49 -4.49 12.79 4.88
N PRO A 50 -5.78 12.41 4.95
CA PRO A 50 -6.37 11.56 3.93
C PRO A 50 -6.67 12.39 2.67
N ARG A 51 -5.81 12.32 1.65
CA ARG A 51 -5.99 13.02 0.38
C ARG A 51 -6.74 12.14 -0.61
N PRO A 52 -8.03 12.37 -0.88
CA PRO A 52 -8.77 11.52 -1.79
C PRO A 52 -8.34 11.81 -3.23
N VAL A 53 -7.96 10.77 -3.96
CA VAL A 53 -7.71 10.89 -5.40
C VAL A 53 -9.05 10.99 -6.13
N ALA A 54 -9.15 11.94 -7.08
CA ALA A 54 -10.31 12.11 -7.93
C ALA A 54 -10.57 10.85 -8.77
N LEU A 55 -11.84 10.51 -8.97
CA LEU A 55 -12.24 9.44 -9.89
C LEU A 55 -11.64 9.74 -11.29
N ALA A 56 -10.99 8.73 -11.89
CA ALA A 56 -10.35 8.81 -13.21
C ALA A 56 -9.05 9.64 -13.34
N ARG A 57 -8.40 10.11 -12.25
CA ARG A 57 -6.97 10.47 -12.35
C ARG A 57 -6.13 9.20 -12.43
N GLY A 58 -5.62 8.90 -13.62
CA GLY A 58 -4.76 7.74 -13.90
C GLY A 58 -3.39 7.75 -13.21
N ASN A 59 -3.10 8.75 -12.37
CA ASN A 59 -1.76 8.98 -11.81
C ASN A 59 -1.60 8.43 -10.39
N GLY A 60 -2.65 8.44 -9.55
CA GLY A 60 -2.54 8.03 -8.14
C GLY A 60 -2.61 6.51 -7.92
N LYS A 61 -3.07 5.77 -8.94
CA LYS A 61 -2.90 4.33 -9.04
C LYS A 61 -1.98 4.16 -10.24
N GLY A 62 -0.74 3.75 -10.01
CA GLY A 62 0.17 3.35 -11.10
C GLY A 62 -0.59 2.45 -12.11
N PRO A 63 -0.17 2.42 -13.38
CA PRO A 63 -0.95 1.87 -14.48
C PRO A 63 -1.66 0.58 -14.08
N ARG A 64 -2.98 0.51 -14.36
CA ARG A 64 -3.83 -0.66 -14.09
C ARG A 64 -3.08 -1.92 -14.54
N GLY A 65 -2.52 -2.66 -13.59
CA GLY A 65 -1.74 -3.88 -13.86
C GLY A 65 -0.42 -4.06 -13.11
N THR A 66 0.08 -3.14 -12.27
CA THR A 66 1.42 -3.36 -11.67
C THR A 66 1.40 -4.17 -10.37
N PHE A 67 0.64 -3.77 -9.34
CA PHE A 67 0.67 -4.47 -8.02
C PHE A 67 -0.35 -5.60 -7.89
N ASP A 68 -1.60 -5.38 -8.33
CA ASP A 68 -2.64 -6.43 -8.26
C ASP A 68 -2.26 -7.64 -9.14
N SER A 69 -1.61 -7.42 -10.29
CA SER A 69 -1.08 -8.51 -11.13
C SER A 69 0.16 -9.15 -10.52
N LEU A 70 1.09 -8.36 -9.95
CA LEU A 70 2.25 -8.90 -9.23
C LEU A 70 1.82 -9.87 -8.11
N GLN A 71 0.78 -9.53 -7.35
CA GLN A 71 0.25 -10.44 -6.34
C GLN A 71 -0.29 -11.73 -6.95
N ARG A 72 -1.07 -11.66 -8.03
CA ARG A 72 -1.66 -12.85 -8.67
C ARG A 72 -0.62 -13.74 -9.32
N ASP A 73 0.28 -13.14 -10.08
CA ASP A 73 1.18 -13.85 -10.99
C ASP A 73 2.51 -14.24 -10.32
N ASN A 74 2.91 -13.54 -9.25
CA ASN A 74 4.18 -13.79 -8.56
C ASN A 74 4.02 -14.32 -7.13
N PHE A 75 3.07 -13.78 -6.35
CA PHE A 75 2.86 -14.26 -4.98
C PHE A 75 1.94 -15.49 -4.96
N PHE A 76 0.70 -15.37 -5.44
CA PHE A 76 -0.32 -16.42 -5.29
C PHE A 76 -0.19 -17.58 -6.30
N ALA A 77 0.52 -17.39 -7.40
CA ALA A 77 0.69 -18.41 -8.44
C ALA A 77 1.23 -19.72 -7.86
N ALA A 78 0.44 -20.80 -7.95
CA ALA A 78 0.74 -22.14 -7.45
C ALA A 78 1.10 -22.23 -5.95
N ARG A 79 0.74 -21.24 -5.14
CA ARG A 79 1.07 -21.23 -3.71
C ARG A 79 0.11 -22.10 -2.91
N VAL A 80 0.67 -22.92 -2.03
CA VAL A 80 -0.06 -23.72 -1.03
C VAL A 80 0.28 -23.18 0.35
N PHE A 81 -0.74 -23.09 1.21
CA PHE A 81 -0.60 -22.67 2.60
C PHE A 81 -1.57 -23.45 3.48
N ALA A 82 -1.19 -23.69 4.72
CA ALA A 82 -1.97 -24.49 5.67
C ALA A 82 -3.13 -23.68 6.28
N ASP A 83 -2.88 -22.41 6.60
CA ASP A 83 -3.84 -21.49 7.20
C ASP A 83 -3.48 -20.02 6.90
N VAL A 84 -4.26 -19.10 7.48
CA VAL A 84 -4.07 -17.66 7.29
C VAL A 84 -2.76 -17.15 7.90
N ASP A 85 -2.28 -17.76 8.98
CA ASP A 85 -1.06 -17.32 9.66
C ASP A 85 0.18 -17.76 8.86
N ASP A 86 0.15 -18.96 8.30
CA ASP A 86 1.13 -19.43 7.31
C ASP A 86 1.13 -18.51 6.08
N LEU A 87 -0.04 -18.19 5.53
CA LEU A 87 -0.13 -17.28 4.39
C LEU A 87 0.44 -15.88 4.70
N ASN A 88 0.17 -15.33 5.89
CA ASN A 88 0.71 -14.04 6.33
C ASN A 88 2.24 -14.09 6.48
N THR A 89 2.77 -15.19 7.03
CA THR A 89 4.22 -15.41 7.16
C THR A 89 4.88 -15.48 5.79
N GLN A 90 4.30 -16.25 4.86
CA GLN A 90 4.77 -16.33 3.48
C GLN A 90 4.70 -14.97 2.76
N ALA A 91 3.64 -14.19 2.98
CA ALA A 91 3.48 -12.86 2.41
C ALA A 91 4.56 -11.90 2.90
N LYS A 92 4.88 -11.94 4.20
CA LYS A 92 5.96 -11.14 4.78
C LYS A 92 7.32 -11.48 4.15
N ILE A 93 7.67 -12.76 4.08
CA ILE A 93 8.91 -13.22 3.46
C ILE A 93 8.99 -12.79 1.98
N TRP A 94 7.89 -12.90 1.26
CA TRP A 94 7.82 -12.48 -0.14
C TRP A 94 8.03 -10.97 -0.31
N CYS A 95 7.43 -10.15 0.56
CA CYS A 95 7.64 -8.70 0.59
C CYS A 95 9.12 -8.35 0.83
N GLU A 96 9.78 -9.04 1.76
CA GLU A 96 11.17 -8.79 2.15
C GLU A 96 12.20 -9.28 1.12
N ALA A 97 11.82 -10.21 0.23
CA ALA A 97 12.69 -10.77 -0.79
C ALA A 97 12.18 -10.43 -2.22
N ALA A 98 11.50 -11.37 -2.87
CA ALA A 98 11.17 -11.30 -4.30
C ALA A 98 10.45 -10.01 -4.73
N ALA A 99 9.58 -9.44 -3.88
CA ALA A 99 8.91 -8.19 -4.19
C ALA A 99 9.83 -6.95 -4.12
N SER A 100 10.82 -6.98 -3.22
CA SER A 100 11.80 -5.92 -3.00
C SER A 100 12.99 -6.01 -3.97
N ASP A 101 13.38 -7.23 -4.37
CA ASP A 101 14.52 -7.49 -5.28
C ASP A 101 14.20 -7.24 -6.75
N ARG A 102 12.92 -7.02 -7.10
CA ARG A 102 12.52 -6.77 -8.48
C ARG A 102 13.08 -5.42 -8.99
N PRO A 103 13.28 -5.26 -10.30
CA PRO A 103 13.69 -3.99 -10.89
C PRO A 103 12.71 -2.85 -10.56
N TRP A 104 13.25 -1.68 -10.24
CA TRP A 104 12.47 -0.48 -9.98
C TRP A 104 11.81 0.02 -11.29
N PRO A 105 10.48 0.25 -11.33
CA PRO A 105 9.77 0.57 -12.57
C PRO A 105 10.19 1.87 -13.27
N GLU A 106 10.69 2.84 -12.51
CA GLU A 106 11.12 4.15 -13.04
C GLU A 106 12.61 4.17 -13.41
N GLY A 107 13.34 3.08 -13.15
CA GLY A 107 14.73 2.93 -13.54
C GLY A 107 15.27 1.54 -13.18
N ALA A 108 15.51 0.70 -14.19
CA ALA A 108 16.02 -0.68 -14.01
C ALA A 108 17.44 -0.77 -13.40
N GLN A 109 18.07 0.36 -13.08
CA GLN A 109 19.39 0.47 -12.46
C GLN A 109 19.36 0.09 -10.97
N LEU A 110 18.18 0.09 -10.34
CA LEU A 110 17.97 -0.21 -8.93
C LEU A 110 16.89 -1.29 -8.76
N THR A 111 16.96 -2.01 -7.65
CA THR A 111 15.81 -2.79 -7.15
C THR A 111 14.83 -1.86 -6.43
N VAL A 112 13.59 -2.31 -6.25
CA VAL A 112 12.59 -1.55 -5.46
C VAL A 112 13.09 -1.30 -4.04
N GLY A 113 13.71 -2.29 -3.39
CA GLY A 113 14.30 -2.14 -2.06
C GLY A 113 15.42 -1.09 -2.02
N ALA A 114 16.32 -1.12 -3.00
CA ALA A 114 17.42 -0.14 -3.08
C ALA A 114 16.90 1.29 -3.34
N ALA A 115 15.89 1.46 -4.20
CA ALA A 115 15.26 2.76 -4.41
C ALA A 115 14.62 3.29 -3.13
N PHE A 116 13.91 2.44 -2.39
CA PHE A 116 13.31 2.79 -1.10
C PHE A 116 14.35 3.21 -0.05
N ASP A 117 15.46 2.46 0.08
CA ASP A 117 16.52 2.79 1.03
C ASP A 117 17.17 4.15 0.71
N ASN A 118 17.35 4.48 -0.58
CA ASN A 118 17.85 5.77 -1.02
C ASN A 118 16.90 6.91 -0.63
N GLU A 119 15.60 6.76 -0.86
CA GLU A 119 14.58 7.77 -0.51
C GLU A 119 14.48 7.98 1.00
N ARG A 120 14.71 6.95 1.82
CA ARG A 120 14.67 7.05 3.28
C ARG A 120 15.87 7.81 3.86
N GLN A 121 17.00 7.82 3.16
CA GLN A 121 18.22 8.52 3.59
C GLN A 121 18.28 9.98 3.15
N ALA A 122 17.42 10.40 2.20
CA ALA A 122 17.35 11.75 1.66
C ALA A 122 16.48 12.69 2.52
#